data_AF-A0AAV3Y6D6-F1
#
_entry.id   AF-A0AAV3Y6D6-F1
#
_cell.length_a   1.000
_cell.length_b   1.000
_cell.length_c   1.000
_cell.angle_alpha   90.00
_cell.angle_beta   90.00
_cell.angle_gamma   90.00
#
_symmetry.space_group_name_H-M   'P 1'
#
loop_
_entity.id
_entity.type
_entity.pdbx_description
1 polymer ?
#
loop_
_entity_poly.entity_id
_entity_poly.type
_entity_poly.pdbx_seq_one_letter_code
_entity_poly.pdbx_strand_id
1 'polypeptide(L)'
;MPSSRRRRSGSYNSISSISNSSSQRLLNLTISRRFLTTCAPITVNADLSLRSMGPISELDMIYTLDCYFRQRWLDTRLAMNVSLENLTLGIKILERIWHPDTVFYNGQQSYLHAITSHNRFLRIAADGTVLFSQRLTIRATCVMHLENFPMDMQQCPLLFGSFAYSTDDVRYQWRYGPGGSIELAPDLRLSQFDLVGFPLTNYTGIVKGDHSKMMSGFQVFLKARALVARLKPVTEGFLQVFGRVSIQSATSSPEKERER
;
A
#
# COMPACT_ATOMS: atom_id res chain seq x y z
N MET A 1 67.83 -18.13 34.14
CA MET A 1 66.60 -18.70 33.57
C MET A 1 65.45 -17.72 33.82
N PRO A 2 64.97 -17.02 32.77
CA PRO A 2 64.17 -15.80 32.87
C PRO A 2 62.68 -15.96 32.50
N SER A 3 61.89 -14.93 32.85
CA SER A 3 60.65 -14.45 32.16
C SER A 3 59.38 -15.32 32.32
N SER A 4 58.13 -14.84 32.29
CA SER A 4 57.56 -13.63 31.70
C SER A 4 56.08 -13.37 32.13
N ARG A 5 55.74 -12.07 32.17
CA ARG A 5 54.51 -11.38 31.71
C ARG A 5 53.07 -11.80 32.07
N ARG A 6 52.38 -10.80 32.67
CA ARG A 6 50.96 -10.44 32.61
C ARG A 6 50.21 -10.85 31.32
N ARG A 7 48.96 -11.33 31.50
CA ARG A 7 47.79 -10.93 30.69
C ARG A 7 46.56 -10.70 31.59
N ARG A 8 45.95 -9.52 31.46
CA ARG A 8 44.57 -9.24 31.89
C ARG A 8 43.63 -9.91 30.89
N SER A 9 42.61 -10.61 31.36
CA SER A 9 41.40 -10.91 30.60
C SER A 9 40.22 -10.74 31.55
N GLY A 10 39.36 -9.78 31.21
CA GLY A 10 38.16 -9.47 31.98
C GLY A 10 37.20 -10.66 32.04
N SER A 11 36.58 -10.83 33.19
CA SER A 11 35.37 -11.63 33.31
C SER A 11 34.27 -10.76 33.89
N TYR A 12 33.15 -10.83 33.20
CA TYR A 12 31.91 -10.08 33.32
C TYR A 12 31.46 -9.84 34.77
N ASN A 13 31.44 -8.58 35.19
CA ASN A 13 30.59 -8.15 36.28
C ASN A 13 29.14 -8.21 35.79
N SER A 14 28.39 -9.15 36.34
CA SER A 14 26.94 -9.18 36.35
C SER A 14 26.39 -7.91 37.00
N ILE A 15 26.11 -6.89 36.19
CA ILE A 15 25.27 -5.75 36.59
C ILE A 15 23.88 -6.04 36.04
N SER A 16 23.19 -6.93 36.73
CA SER A 16 21.74 -7.11 36.63
C SER A 16 21.07 -6.03 37.48
N SER A 17 21.00 -4.79 36.97
CA SER A 17 20.23 -3.72 37.60
C SER A 17 19.98 -2.55 36.65
N ILE A 18 19.29 -2.81 35.53
CA ILE A 18 18.56 -1.76 34.82
C ILE A 18 17.08 -2.09 34.90
N SER A 19 16.45 -1.46 35.89
CA SER A 19 15.02 -1.13 36.02
C SER A 19 14.02 -2.01 35.26
N ASN A 20 13.54 -3.03 35.96
CA ASN A 20 12.54 -4.01 35.58
C ASN A 20 11.07 -3.49 35.59
N SER A 21 10.79 -2.22 35.26
CA SER A 21 9.40 -1.70 35.32
C SER A 21 8.74 -1.53 33.95
N SER A 22 9.46 -1.01 32.94
CA SER A 22 8.88 -0.75 31.61
C SER A 22 8.94 -1.98 30.70
N SER A 23 10.07 -2.69 30.69
CA SER A 23 10.28 -3.89 29.86
C SER A 23 9.48 -5.10 30.36
N GLN A 24 9.19 -5.18 31.66
CA GLN A 24 8.39 -6.26 32.24
C GLN A 24 6.87 -6.09 32.02
N ARG A 25 6.36 -4.85 31.92
CA ARG A 25 4.95 -4.63 31.51
C ARG A 25 4.67 -5.17 30.11
N LEU A 26 5.64 -5.01 29.19
CA LEU A 26 5.55 -5.56 27.84
C LEU A 26 5.63 -7.10 27.78
N LEU A 27 6.15 -7.75 28.83
CA LEU A 27 6.26 -9.21 28.93
C LEU A 27 4.99 -9.87 29.50
N ASN A 28 4.20 -9.14 30.30
CA ASN A 28 2.90 -9.61 30.83
C ASN A 28 1.69 -9.26 29.94
N LEU A 29 1.91 -8.63 28.79
CA LEU A 29 0.89 -8.52 27.73
C LEU A 29 0.76 -9.89 27.04
N THR A 30 0.35 -10.91 27.78
CA THR A 30 -0.19 -12.13 27.19
C THR A 30 -1.40 -11.70 26.39
N ILE A 31 -1.23 -11.73 25.07
CA ILE A 31 -2.12 -11.23 24.03
C ILE A 31 -3.54 -11.71 24.30
N SER A 32 -4.32 -10.89 25.00
CA SER A 32 -5.75 -11.08 25.12
C SER A 32 -6.34 -10.79 23.73
N ARG A 33 -6.46 -11.85 22.94
CA ARG A 33 -7.44 -11.92 21.86
C ARG A 33 -8.78 -11.55 22.50
N ARG A 34 -9.35 -10.41 22.10
CA ARG A 34 -10.59 -9.78 22.58
C ARG A 34 -10.41 -8.80 23.75
N PHE A 35 -10.09 -7.55 23.40
CA PHE A 35 -10.32 -6.40 24.27
C PHE A 35 -11.37 -5.51 23.61
N LEU A 36 -12.65 -5.87 23.81
CA LEU A 36 -13.80 -5.00 23.60
C LEU A 36 -14.44 -4.72 24.96
N THR A 37 -13.63 -4.43 25.98
CA THR A 37 -14.10 -4.08 27.33
C THR A 37 -14.46 -2.60 27.45
N THR A 38 -14.17 -1.79 26.42
CA THR A 38 -14.66 -0.42 26.29
C THR A 38 -15.95 -0.43 25.49
N CYS A 39 -17.00 0.21 26.00
CA CYS A 39 -18.29 0.39 25.32
C CYS A 39 -18.19 1.27 24.05
N ALA A 40 -16.99 1.74 23.71
CA ALA A 40 -16.69 2.60 22.58
C ALA A 40 -15.69 1.94 21.62
N PRO A 41 -15.86 2.13 20.30
CA PRO A 41 -14.98 1.57 19.27
C PRO A 41 -13.60 2.22 19.28
N ILE A 42 -12.59 1.42 18.94
CA ILE A 42 -11.23 1.91 18.69
C ILE A 42 -11.22 2.65 17.36
N THR A 43 -10.80 3.90 17.39
CA THR A 43 -10.67 4.72 16.18
C THR A 43 -9.26 4.61 15.62
N VAL A 44 -9.14 4.15 14.37
CA VAL A 44 -7.89 4.00 13.64
C VAL A 44 -7.77 5.12 12.59
N ASN A 45 -6.83 6.02 12.82
CA ASN A 45 -6.53 7.13 11.93
C ASN A 45 -5.54 6.68 10.86
N ALA A 46 -6.01 6.61 9.62
CA ALA A 46 -5.21 6.22 8.48
C ALA A 46 -4.76 7.44 7.67
N ASP A 47 -3.57 7.34 7.09
CA ASP A 47 -3.08 8.25 6.07
C ASP A 47 -2.06 7.52 5.17
N LEU A 48 -1.88 8.03 3.95
CA LEU A 48 -1.15 7.34 2.90
C LEU A 48 -0.17 8.30 2.24
N SER A 49 1.08 7.85 2.03
CA SER A 49 2.05 8.55 1.21
C SER A 49 2.32 7.77 -0.07
N LEU A 50 1.88 8.30 -1.21
CA LEU A 50 1.98 7.66 -2.52
C LEU A 50 3.37 7.90 -3.11
N ARG A 51 4.09 6.83 -3.43
CA ARG A 51 5.46 6.87 -3.97
C ARG A 51 5.48 6.64 -5.47
N SER A 52 4.70 5.67 -5.95
CA SER A 52 4.52 5.44 -7.37
C SER A 52 3.19 4.77 -7.67
N MET A 53 2.78 4.89 -8.92
CA MET A 53 1.61 4.20 -9.46
C MET A 53 1.95 3.60 -10.82
N GLY A 54 1.66 2.31 -10.97
CA GLY A 54 1.92 1.53 -12.16
C GLY A 54 2.59 0.18 -11.87
N PRO A 55 2.52 -0.79 -12.81
CA PRO A 55 1.80 -0.74 -14.08
C PRO A 55 0.27 -0.83 -13.89
N ILE A 56 -0.46 -0.33 -14.89
CA ILE A 56 -1.91 -0.46 -15.00
C ILE A 56 -2.19 -1.39 -16.19
N SER A 57 -2.96 -2.44 -15.96
CA SER A 57 -3.39 -3.41 -16.98
C SER A 57 -4.85 -3.13 -17.32
N GLU A 58 -5.09 -2.58 -18.50
CA GLU A 58 -6.45 -2.36 -19.03
C GLU A 58 -7.13 -3.70 -19.38
N LEU A 59 -6.34 -4.73 -19.71
CA LEU A 59 -6.84 -6.08 -20.01
C LEU A 59 -7.31 -6.82 -18.76
N ASP A 60 -6.50 -6.77 -17.70
CA ASP A 60 -6.82 -7.49 -16.45
C ASP A 60 -7.69 -6.65 -15.50
N MET A 61 -7.93 -5.37 -15.82
CA MET A 61 -8.65 -4.43 -14.95
C MET A 61 -7.94 -4.25 -13.59
N ILE A 62 -6.61 -4.15 -13.60
CA ILE A 62 -5.76 -4.08 -12.39
C ILE A 62 -4.88 -2.83 -12.44
N TYR A 63 -4.71 -2.19 -11.30
CA TYR A 63 -3.67 -1.18 -11.10
C TYR A 63 -2.79 -1.51 -9.91
N THR A 64 -1.55 -1.07 -9.97
CA THR A 64 -0.55 -1.26 -8.91
C THR A 64 -0.17 0.08 -8.30
N LEU A 65 -0.06 0.16 -6.99
CA LEU A 65 0.37 1.34 -6.24
C LEU A 65 1.45 0.98 -5.22
N ASP A 66 2.50 1.78 -5.12
CA ASP A 66 3.52 1.69 -4.07
C ASP A 66 3.34 2.88 -3.13
N CYS A 67 3.11 2.59 -1.85
CA CYS A 67 2.83 3.61 -0.86
C CYS A 67 3.39 3.26 0.52
N TYR A 68 3.56 4.28 1.35
CA TYR A 68 3.63 4.11 2.79
C TYR A 68 2.23 4.26 3.38
N PHE A 69 1.73 3.20 3.98
CA PHE A 69 0.46 3.20 4.69
C PHE A 69 0.70 3.38 6.18
N ARG A 70 0.15 4.45 6.76
CA ARG A 70 0.34 4.85 8.15
C ARG A 70 -0.98 4.72 8.89
N GLN A 71 -0.93 4.09 10.06
CA GLN A 71 -2.07 3.89 10.94
C GLN A 71 -1.73 4.41 12.33
N ARG A 72 -2.68 5.10 12.96
CA ARG A 72 -2.57 5.56 14.34
C ARG A 72 -3.78 5.18 15.16
N TRP A 73 -3.56 4.59 16.32
CA TRP A 73 -4.61 4.29 17.29
C TRP A 73 -4.08 4.55 18.70
N LEU A 74 -4.99 4.79 19.63
CA LEU A 74 -4.66 4.96 21.04
C LEU A 74 -4.78 3.61 21.75
N ASP A 75 -3.71 3.18 22.42
CA ASP A 75 -3.73 2.05 23.35
C ASP A 75 -3.21 2.51 24.71
N THR A 76 -4.14 2.77 25.63
CA THR A 76 -3.82 3.31 26.97
C THR A 76 -2.96 2.38 27.81
N ARG A 77 -2.88 1.08 27.47
CA ARG A 77 -2.02 0.10 28.16
C ARG A 77 -0.55 0.29 27.83
N LEU A 78 -0.27 0.90 26.67
CA LEU A 78 1.07 1.22 26.20
C LEU A 78 1.53 2.62 26.64
N ALA A 79 0.68 3.36 27.36
CA ALA A 79 1.04 4.65 27.94
C ALA A 79 2.20 4.49 28.94
N MET A 80 3.17 5.38 28.84
CA MET A 80 4.40 5.33 29.64
C MET A 80 4.44 6.52 30.58
N ASN A 81 4.69 6.27 31.86
CA ASN A 81 4.92 7.33 32.86
C ASN A 81 6.35 7.89 32.80
N VAL A 82 6.90 8.06 31.59
CA VAL A 82 8.30 8.46 31.38
C VAL A 82 8.32 9.78 30.61
N SER A 83 9.24 10.68 30.94
CA SER A 83 9.45 11.97 30.26
C SER A 83 9.94 11.87 28.80
N LEU A 84 9.98 10.67 28.23
CA LEU A 84 10.34 10.45 26.83
C LEU A 84 9.11 10.68 25.97
N GLU A 85 9.16 11.65 25.06
CA GLU A 85 8.03 11.98 24.20
C GLU A 85 7.65 10.84 23.25
N ASN A 86 8.64 10.08 22.75
CA ASN A 86 8.43 9.02 21.78
C ASN A 86 9.43 7.87 21.95
N LEU A 87 8.94 6.63 21.92
CA LEU A 87 9.76 5.42 21.90
C LEU A 87 9.65 4.75 20.53
N THR A 88 10.77 4.68 19.82
CA THR A 88 10.89 3.90 18.58
C THR A 88 11.28 2.47 18.93
N LEU A 89 10.45 1.51 18.57
CA LEU A 89 10.65 0.09 18.91
C LEU A 89 10.94 -0.73 17.66
N GLY A 90 11.68 -1.82 17.84
CA GLY A 90 11.87 -2.82 16.79
C GLY A 90 10.56 -3.53 16.47
N ILE A 91 10.34 -3.89 15.20
CA ILE A 91 9.08 -4.46 14.69
C ILE A 91 8.61 -5.73 15.43
N LYS A 92 9.52 -6.47 16.08
CA LYS A 92 9.20 -7.68 16.87
C LYS A 92 8.20 -7.42 18.00
N ILE A 93 8.09 -6.18 18.50
CA ILE A 93 7.09 -5.85 19.52
C ILE A 93 5.66 -5.88 18.95
N LEU A 94 5.48 -5.71 17.64
CA LEU A 94 4.16 -5.74 16.99
C LEU A 94 3.46 -7.08 17.17
N GLU A 95 4.22 -8.18 17.28
CA GLU A 95 3.68 -9.52 17.55
C GLU A 95 3.12 -9.66 18.96
N ARG A 96 3.49 -8.76 19.88
CA ARG A 96 3.09 -8.79 21.30
C ARG A 96 1.98 -7.80 21.64
N ILE A 97 1.70 -6.85 20.75
CA ILE A 97 0.65 -5.85 20.94
C ILE A 97 -0.51 -6.09 19.97
N TRP A 98 -1.69 -5.64 20.38
CA TRP A 98 -2.82 -5.60 19.45
C TRP A 98 -2.53 -4.59 18.34
N HIS A 99 -2.85 -4.95 17.11
CA HIS A 99 -2.79 -4.08 15.94
C HIS A 99 -4.02 -4.37 15.05
N PRO A 100 -4.52 -3.36 14.33
CA PRO A 100 -5.68 -3.53 13.46
C PRO A 100 -5.40 -4.51 12.32
N ASP A 101 -6.41 -5.30 11.98
CA ASP A 101 -6.42 -6.31 10.93
C ASP A 101 -6.84 -5.72 9.57
N THR A 102 -6.16 -4.65 9.15
CA THR A 102 -6.52 -3.93 7.92
C THR A 102 -6.35 -4.79 6.67
N VAL A 103 -7.41 -4.92 5.89
CA VAL A 103 -7.41 -5.58 4.58
C VAL A 103 -7.82 -4.61 3.49
N PHE A 104 -7.30 -4.82 2.28
CA PHE A 104 -7.74 -4.12 1.07
C PHE A 104 -8.78 -4.99 0.35
N TYR A 105 -10.04 -4.57 0.33
CA TYR A 105 -11.16 -5.40 -0.15
C TYR A 105 -11.12 -5.66 -1.65
N ASN A 106 -10.66 -4.69 -2.42
CA ASN A 106 -10.45 -4.84 -3.86
C ASN A 106 -8.99 -5.18 -4.21
N GLY A 107 -8.18 -5.59 -3.23
CA GLY A 107 -6.81 -6.02 -3.45
C GLY A 107 -6.76 -7.44 -4.01
N GLN A 108 -6.37 -7.61 -5.28
CA GLN A 108 -6.08 -8.91 -5.88
C GLN A 108 -4.60 -9.21 -5.66
N GLN A 109 -4.27 -10.07 -4.69
CA GLN A 109 -2.88 -10.44 -4.34
C GLN A 109 -2.00 -9.24 -3.93
N SER A 110 -2.39 -8.52 -2.87
CA SER A 110 -1.50 -7.53 -2.25
C SER A 110 -0.30 -8.24 -1.58
N TYR A 111 0.89 -8.12 -2.15
CA TYR A 111 2.11 -8.70 -1.58
C TYR A 111 2.73 -7.74 -0.57
N LEU A 112 2.97 -8.22 0.65
CA LEU A 112 3.86 -7.55 1.58
C LEU A 112 5.29 -7.73 1.07
N HIS A 113 6.02 -6.64 0.79
CA HIS A 113 7.41 -6.76 0.36
C HIS A 113 8.24 -7.48 1.44
N ALA A 114 8.69 -8.68 1.10
CA ALA A 114 9.59 -9.48 1.91
C ALA A 114 10.97 -9.47 1.26
N ILE A 115 11.61 -8.30 1.17
CA ILE A 115 13.00 -8.21 0.70
C ILE A 115 13.75 -7.28 1.67
N THR A 116 14.52 -7.93 2.54
CA THR A 116 15.50 -7.38 3.50
C THR A 116 14.95 -6.32 4.46
N SER A 117 14.47 -6.77 5.63
CA SER A 117 13.70 -6.02 6.64
C SER A 117 12.39 -5.48 6.07
N HIS A 118 11.25 -6.05 6.48
CA HIS A 118 9.95 -5.45 6.16
C HIS A 118 10.00 -3.98 6.57
N ASN A 119 9.91 -3.06 5.60
CA ASN A 119 9.95 -1.59 5.80
C ASN A 119 8.74 -1.17 6.64
N ARG A 120 8.79 -1.53 7.91
CA ARG A 120 7.77 -1.38 8.93
C ARG A 120 8.40 -0.63 10.08
N PHE A 121 7.71 0.39 10.52
CA PHE A 121 8.14 1.27 11.58
C PHE A 121 7.01 1.34 12.61
N LEU A 122 7.40 1.24 13.89
CA LEU A 122 6.50 1.37 15.02
C LEU A 122 7.04 2.42 15.98
N ARG A 123 6.20 3.37 16.35
CA ARG A 123 6.49 4.38 17.36
C ARG A 123 5.34 4.44 18.35
N ILE A 124 5.66 4.45 19.64
CA ILE A 124 4.68 4.61 20.71
C ILE A 124 4.97 5.97 21.37
N ALA A 125 3.98 6.84 21.40
CA ALA A 125 4.04 8.11 22.11
C ALA A 125 3.75 7.90 23.61
N ALA A 126 4.13 8.88 24.44
CA ALA A 126 4.00 8.80 25.89
C ALA A 126 2.55 8.54 26.37
N ASP A 127 1.57 9.09 25.65
CA ASP A 127 0.12 8.94 25.89
C ASP A 127 -0.43 7.54 25.52
N GLY A 128 0.39 6.67 24.91
CA GLY A 128 -0.03 5.37 24.41
C GLY A 128 -0.52 5.40 22.96
N THR A 129 -0.40 6.53 22.25
CA THR A 129 -0.69 6.58 20.81
C THR A 129 0.37 5.79 20.04
N VAL A 130 -0.09 4.78 19.31
CA VAL A 130 0.75 3.93 18.46
C VAL A 130 0.70 4.45 17.04
N LEU A 131 1.87 4.64 16.42
CA LEU A 131 2.05 4.88 14.99
C LEU A 131 2.68 3.64 14.36
N PHE A 132 1.93 2.99 13.49
CA PHE A 132 2.41 1.91 12.65
C PHE A 132 2.49 2.38 11.20
N SER A 133 3.66 2.27 10.58
CA SER A 133 3.90 2.65 9.20
C SER A 133 4.49 1.47 8.44
N GLN A 134 3.95 1.14 7.27
CA GLN A 134 4.49 0.07 6.43
C GLN A 134 4.50 0.46 4.96
N ARG A 135 5.56 0.08 4.25
CA ARG A 135 5.59 0.19 2.78
C ARG A 135 4.84 -0.98 2.15
N LEU A 136 3.91 -0.69 1.25
CA LEU A 136 3.05 -1.66 0.59
C LEU A 136 3.07 -1.45 -0.92
N THR A 137 3.19 -2.54 -1.68
CA THR A 137 2.74 -2.57 -3.07
C THR A 137 1.39 -3.26 -3.13
N ILE A 138 0.37 -2.48 -3.46
CA ILE A 138 -1.01 -2.97 -3.52
C ILE A 138 -1.40 -3.10 -4.99
N ARG A 139 -1.82 -4.30 -5.36
CA ARG A 139 -2.43 -4.60 -6.65
C ARG A 139 -3.92 -4.68 -6.41
N ALA A 140 -4.68 -3.78 -7.04
CA ALA A 140 -6.11 -3.66 -6.81
C ALA A 140 -6.88 -3.70 -8.12
N THR A 141 -8.06 -4.31 -8.07
CA THR A 141 -8.99 -4.38 -9.19
C THR A 141 -9.70 -3.04 -9.35
N CYS A 142 -9.79 -2.58 -10.59
CA CYS A 142 -10.46 -1.37 -11.02
C CYS A 142 -11.19 -1.66 -12.32
N VAL A 143 -12.52 -1.63 -12.30
CA VAL A 143 -13.34 -1.76 -13.50
C VAL A 143 -13.17 -0.49 -14.33
N MET A 144 -12.57 -0.63 -15.52
CA MET A 144 -12.30 0.50 -16.41
C MET A 144 -13.37 0.59 -17.50
N HIS A 145 -13.82 1.81 -17.78
CA HIS A 145 -14.77 2.10 -18.86
C HIS A 145 -14.01 2.63 -20.08
N LEU A 146 -13.67 1.72 -21.00
CA LEU A 146 -12.76 2.00 -22.13
C LEU A 146 -13.48 2.49 -23.40
N GLU A 147 -14.67 3.10 -23.26
CA GLU A 147 -15.50 3.52 -24.40
C GLU A 147 -14.81 4.56 -25.30
N ASN A 148 -14.02 5.45 -24.69
CA ASN A 148 -13.28 6.51 -25.37
C ASN A 148 -11.77 6.28 -25.35
N PHE A 149 -11.33 5.02 -25.28
CA PHE A 149 -9.91 4.70 -25.24
C PHE A 149 -9.16 5.31 -26.43
N PRO A 150 -7.98 5.95 -26.25
CA PRO A 150 -7.22 6.16 -25.00
C PRO A 150 -7.48 7.53 -24.32
N MET A 151 -8.52 8.27 -24.70
CA MET A 151 -8.86 9.60 -24.18
C MET A 151 -9.83 9.56 -22.99
N ASP A 152 -10.08 8.37 -22.48
CA ASP A 152 -10.92 8.03 -21.35
C ASP A 152 -10.32 8.48 -20.00
N MET A 153 -11.21 8.67 -19.03
CA MET A 153 -10.85 8.94 -17.64
C MET A 153 -11.31 7.75 -16.80
N GLN A 154 -10.39 7.19 -16.03
CA GLN A 154 -10.64 6.02 -15.21
C GLN A 154 -10.75 6.39 -13.73
N GLN A 155 -11.75 5.82 -13.06
CA GLN A 155 -11.99 5.98 -11.63
C GLN A 155 -11.67 4.68 -10.91
N CYS A 156 -10.50 4.61 -10.28
CA CYS A 156 -10.02 3.42 -9.59
C CYS A 156 -10.12 3.60 -8.06
N PRO A 157 -11.04 2.91 -7.38
CA PRO A 157 -11.12 2.95 -5.93
C PRO A 157 -10.00 2.10 -5.29
N LEU A 158 -9.54 2.50 -4.12
CA LEU A 158 -8.84 1.61 -3.18
C LEU A 158 -9.62 1.59 -1.88
N LEU A 159 -10.13 0.41 -1.51
CA LEU A 159 -10.98 0.24 -0.33
C LEU A 159 -10.24 -0.57 0.72
N PHE A 160 -10.14 -0.04 1.94
CA PHE A 160 -9.57 -0.75 3.08
C PHE A 160 -10.47 -0.70 4.31
N GLY A 161 -10.33 -1.68 5.19
CA GLY A 161 -11.08 -1.72 6.45
C GLY A 161 -10.70 -2.93 7.28
N SER A 162 -11.44 -3.19 8.35
CA SER A 162 -11.18 -4.34 9.22
C SER A 162 -11.72 -5.63 8.61
N PHE A 163 -10.95 -6.70 8.72
CA PHE A 163 -11.42 -8.02 8.30
C PHE A 163 -12.44 -8.61 9.28
N ALA A 164 -12.13 -8.63 10.57
CA ALA A 164 -12.88 -9.35 11.61
C ALA A 164 -13.75 -8.44 12.50
N TYR A 165 -13.40 -7.16 12.66
CA TYR A 165 -14.09 -6.25 13.57
C TYR A 165 -15.23 -5.50 12.90
N SER A 166 -16.31 -5.25 13.66
CA SER A 166 -17.45 -4.45 13.23
C SER A 166 -17.22 -2.95 13.47
N THR A 167 -18.15 -2.11 13.02
CA THR A 167 -18.14 -0.65 13.30
C THR A 167 -18.26 -0.29 14.78
N ASP A 168 -18.75 -1.22 15.59
CA ASP A 168 -18.90 -1.03 17.04
C ASP A 168 -17.60 -1.33 17.77
N ASP A 169 -16.68 -2.03 17.08
CA ASP A 169 -15.39 -2.45 17.59
C ASP A 169 -14.26 -1.55 17.08
N VAL A 170 -14.21 -1.32 15.77
CA VAL A 170 -13.14 -0.58 15.09
C VAL A 170 -13.71 0.34 14.02
N ARG A 171 -13.34 1.62 14.07
CA ARG A 171 -13.71 2.63 13.07
C ARG A 171 -12.46 3.20 12.41
N TYR A 172 -12.41 3.13 11.08
CA TYR A 172 -11.35 3.78 10.31
C TYR A 172 -11.76 5.20 9.96
N GLN A 173 -10.81 6.14 10.05
CA GLN A 173 -10.99 7.49 9.58
C GLN A 173 -9.71 8.06 8.98
N TRP A 174 -9.86 8.97 8.03
CA TRP A 174 -8.76 9.72 7.44
C TRP A 174 -8.23 10.77 8.41
N ARG A 175 -6.96 10.66 8.81
CA ARG A 175 -6.34 11.50 9.85
C ARG A 175 -6.50 13.00 9.63
N TYR A 176 -6.29 13.48 8.41
CA TYR A 176 -6.28 14.91 8.07
C TYR A 176 -7.49 15.29 7.20
N GLY A 177 -8.52 14.42 7.16
CA GLY A 177 -9.68 14.62 6.32
C GLY A 177 -9.37 14.58 4.81
N PRO A 178 -10.33 15.01 3.96
CA PRO A 178 -10.31 14.81 2.51
C PRO A 178 -9.15 15.51 1.78
N GLY A 179 -8.57 16.57 2.35
CA GLY A 179 -7.54 17.38 1.69
C GLY A 179 -6.09 17.09 2.10
N GLY A 180 -5.85 16.29 3.14
CA GLY A 180 -4.50 16.15 3.71
C GLY A 180 -4.04 14.73 4.03
N SER A 181 -4.94 13.74 3.92
CA SER A 181 -4.63 12.36 4.32
C SER A 181 -3.89 11.55 3.25
N ILE A 182 -3.79 12.06 2.02
CA ILE A 182 -2.96 11.50 0.96
C ILE A 182 -1.87 12.50 0.64
N GLU A 183 -0.63 12.05 0.83
CA GLU A 183 0.58 12.80 0.55
C GLU A 183 1.23 12.25 -0.72
N LEU A 184 1.43 13.08 -1.74
CA LEU A 184 2.15 12.67 -2.94
C LEU A 184 3.65 12.89 -2.73
N ALA A 185 4.46 11.87 -3.01
CA ALA A 185 5.89 12.02 -2.99
C ALA A 185 6.36 13.07 -4.02
N PRO A 186 7.38 13.90 -3.71
CA PRO A 186 7.93 14.85 -4.68
C PRO A 186 8.45 14.18 -5.96
N ASP A 187 8.94 12.95 -5.82
CA ASP A 187 9.44 12.10 -6.89
C ASP A 187 8.39 11.08 -7.39
N LEU A 188 7.09 11.39 -7.26
CA LEU A 188 5.99 10.51 -7.67
C LEU A 188 6.18 10.06 -9.12
N ARG A 189 6.33 8.75 -9.31
CA ARG A 189 6.46 8.14 -10.64
C ARG A 189 5.12 7.58 -11.10
N LEU A 190 4.64 8.10 -12.22
CA LEU A 190 3.48 7.58 -12.93
C LEU A 190 3.95 7.05 -14.30
N SER A 191 3.55 5.82 -14.66
CA SER A 191 3.96 5.19 -15.92
C SER A 191 3.22 5.78 -17.13
N GLN A 192 1.93 5.44 -17.28
CA GLN A 192 1.14 5.66 -18.50
C GLN A 192 -0.05 6.63 -18.30
N PHE A 193 -0.44 6.90 -17.05
CA PHE A 193 -1.53 7.80 -16.68
C PHE A 193 -1.03 8.99 -15.88
N ASP A 194 -1.71 10.11 -15.98
CA ASP A 194 -1.61 11.24 -15.08
C ASP A 194 -2.69 11.14 -14.00
N LEU A 195 -2.31 11.49 -12.77
CA LEU A 195 -3.21 11.55 -11.63
C LEU A 195 -3.95 12.90 -11.67
N VAL A 196 -5.26 12.86 -11.91
CA VAL A 196 -6.11 14.06 -12.04
C VAL A 196 -6.67 14.49 -10.68
N GLY A 197 -6.99 13.52 -9.82
CA GLY A 197 -7.58 13.79 -8.51
C GLY A 197 -7.71 12.53 -7.66
N PHE A 198 -7.92 12.71 -6.36
CA PHE A 198 -8.02 11.61 -5.41
C PHE A 198 -8.99 11.87 -4.26
N PRO A 199 -10.31 12.00 -4.50
CA PRO A 199 -11.26 12.27 -3.43
C PRO A 199 -11.30 11.11 -2.42
N LEU A 200 -11.33 11.46 -1.14
CA LEU A 200 -11.43 10.51 -0.04
C LEU A 200 -12.90 10.26 0.29
N THR A 201 -13.25 9.00 0.53
CA THR A 201 -14.62 8.59 0.83
C THR A 201 -14.62 7.61 1.99
N ASN A 202 -15.40 7.90 3.03
CA ASN A 202 -15.70 6.91 4.07
C ASN A 202 -17.00 6.20 3.69
N TYR A 203 -16.97 4.88 3.60
CA TYR A 203 -18.12 4.06 3.25
C TYR A 203 -18.42 3.07 4.37
N THR A 204 -19.59 3.16 4.96
CA THR A 204 -20.10 2.13 5.86
C THR A 204 -20.92 1.14 5.06
N GLY A 205 -20.48 -0.11 5.01
CA GLY A 205 -21.15 -1.18 4.29
C GLY A 205 -21.50 -2.32 5.22
N ILE A 206 -22.60 -3.01 4.94
CA ILE A 206 -22.91 -4.28 5.60
C ILE A 206 -22.24 -5.38 4.76
N VAL A 207 -21.27 -6.08 5.34
CA VAL A 207 -20.59 -7.21 4.68
C VAL A 207 -21.18 -8.49 5.23
N LYS A 208 -21.71 -9.36 4.34
CA LYS A 208 -22.36 -10.66 4.63
C LYS A 208 -22.23 -11.13 6.09
N GLY A 209 -23.29 -10.88 6.86
CA GLY A 209 -23.38 -11.03 8.31
C GLY A 209 -24.08 -9.80 8.88
N ASP A 210 -24.86 -9.94 9.96
CA ASP A 210 -25.69 -8.86 10.54
C ASP A 210 -24.90 -7.69 11.16
N HIS A 211 -23.59 -7.60 10.92
CA HIS A 211 -22.71 -6.57 11.47
C HIS A 211 -22.23 -5.62 10.36
N SER A 212 -22.45 -4.32 10.57
CA SER A 212 -21.86 -3.27 9.74
C SER A 212 -20.34 -3.28 9.88
N LYS A 213 -19.64 -3.16 8.74
CA LYS A 213 -18.21 -2.93 8.68
C LYS A 213 -17.94 -1.56 8.05
N MET A 214 -17.02 -0.81 8.65
CA MET A 214 -16.61 0.47 8.10
C MET A 214 -15.44 0.24 7.16
N MET A 215 -15.64 0.62 5.90
CA MET A 215 -14.60 0.64 4.87
C MET A 215 -14.22 2.10 4.60
N SER A 216 -12.95 2.43 4.76
CA SER A 216 -12.43 3.70 4.29
C SER A 216 -11.85 3.49 2.90
N GLY A 217 -12.18 4.39 1.98
CA GLY A 217 -11.72 4.33 0.62
C GLY A 217 -11.15 5.65 0.16
N PHE A 218 -10.29 5.61 -0.84
CA PHE A 218 -10.04 6.76 -1.68
C PHE A 218 -10.21 6.35 -3.12
N GLN A 219 -10.69 7.27 -3.93
CA GLN A 219 -10.82 7.07 -5.37
C GLN A 219 -9.65 7.75 -6.04
N VAL A 220 -9.11 7.14 -7.08
CA VAL A 220 -8.02 7.69 -7.89
C VAL A 220 -8.56 7.95 -9.29
N PHE A 221 -8.50 9.21 -9.73
CA PHE A 221 -8.88 9.61 -11.07
C PHE A 221 -7.65 9.65 -11.96
N LEU A 222 -7.65 8.81 -12.99
CA LEU A 222 -6.54 8.61 -13.90
C LEU A 222 -6.92 9.05 -15.31
N LYS A 223 -6.02 9.76 -15.97
CA LYS A 223 -6.17 10.15 -17.38
C LYS A 223 -4.94 9.74 -18.17
N ALA A 224 -5.12 9.06 -19.31
CA ALA A 224 -3.98 8.57 -20.07
C ALA A 224 -3.12 9.74 -20.59
N ARG A 225 -1.79 9.57 -20.59
CA ARG A 225 -0.87 10.55 -21.16
C ARG A 225 -1.04 10.64 -22.67
N ALA A 226 -1.28 11.85 -23.18
CA ALA A 226 -1.47 12.11 -24.61
C ALA A 226 -0.32 11.61 -25.49
N LEU A 227 0.93 11.59 -24.98
CA LEU A 227 2.10 11.15 -25.72
C LEU A 227 2.15 9.61 -25.91
N VAL A 228 1.67 8.85 -24.92
CA VAL A 228 1.56 7.38 -25.00
C VAL A 228 0.35 6.97 -25.84
N ALA A 229 -0.77 7.68 -25.66
CA ALA A 229 -1.99 7.53 -26.46
C ALA A 229 -1.75 7.68 -27.96
N ARG A 230 -0.81 8.54 -28.38
CA ARG A 230 -0.45 8.72 -29.79
C ARG A 230 0.46 7.63 -30.35
N LEU A 231 1.22 6.92 -29.51
CA LEU A 231 2.15 5.86 -29.96
C LEU A 231 1.45 4.50 -30.15
N LYS A 232 0.44 4.17 -29.32
CA LYS A 232 -0.35 2.93 -29.46
C LYS A 232 -0.99 2.76 -30.87
N PRO A 233 -1.60 3.78 -31.52
CA PRO A 233 -2.15 3.64 -32.87
C PRO A 233 -1.11 3.70 -33.99
N VAL A 234 0.13 4.16 -33.72
CA VAL A 234 1.16 4.27 -34.76
C VAL A 234 1.64 2.89 -35.21
N THR A 235 1.63 1.87 -34.35
CA THR A 235 1.97 0.49 -34.74
C THR A 235 0.93 -0.13 -35.68
N GLU A 236 -0.35 0.26 -35.60
CA GLU A 236 -1.38 -0.16 -36.57
C GLU A 236 -1.37 0.68 -37.85
N GLY A 237 -1.06 1.98 -37.75
CA GLY A 237 -0.89 2.86 -38.92
C GLY A 237 0.31 2.46 -39.80
N PHE A 238 1.41 1.97 -39.21
CA PHE A 238 2.56 1.49 -39.97
C PHE A 238 2.25 0.25 -40.82
N LEU A 239 1.38 -0.64 -40.35
CA LEU A 239 0.93 -1.80 -41.15
C LEU A 239 0.05 -1.38 -42.35
N GLN A 240 -0.73 -0.31 -42.24
CA GLN A 240 -1.49 0.23 -43.37
C GLN A 240 -0.62 0.95 -44.41
N VAL A 241 0.48 1.58 -44.00
CA VAL A 241 1.40 2.27 -44.92
C VAL A 241 2.29 1.29 -45.68
N PHE A 242 2.76 0.21 -45.03
CA PHE A 242 3.56 -0.82 -45.71
C PHE A 242 2.72 -1.89 -46.44
N GLY A 243 1.43 -2.05 -46.10
CA GLY A 243 0.49 -2.93 -46.81
C GLY A 243 0.08 -2.44 -48.20
N ARG A 244 0.49 -1.23 -48.63
CA ARG A 244 0.22 -0.67 -49.96
C ARG A 244 1.42 -0.64 -50.92
N VAL A 245 2.58 -1.15 -50.53
CA VAL A 245 3.79 -1.13 -51.39
C VAL A 245 3.99 -2.44 -52.18
N SER A 246 3.17 -3.47 -51.97
CA SER A 246 3.21 -4.69 -52.78
C SER A 246 1.84 -4.97 -53.38
N ILE A 247 1.60 -4.47 -54.61
CA ILE A 247 0.84 -5.08 -55.72
C ILE A 247 0.86 -4.02 -56.84
N GLN A 248 1.94 -3.97 -57.64
CA GLN A 248 1.91 -3.35 -58.96
C GLN A 248 3.09 -3.85 -59.81
N SER A 249 3.05 -5.12 -60.21
CA SER A 249 3.64 -5.61 -61.46
C SER A 249 3.44 -7.12 -61.61
N ALA A 250 2.34 -7.56 -62.24
CA ALA A 250 2.30 -8.76 -63.08
C ALA A 250 0.86 -9.03 -63.58
N THR A 251 0.36 -8.24 -64.53
CA THR A 251 -0.71 -8.69 -65.43
C THR A 251 -0.52 -8.06 -66.80
N SER A 252 0.17 -8.79 -67.69
CA SER A 252 -0.10 -8.77 -69.13
C SER A 252 0.53 -10.00 -69.79
N SER A 253 -0.27 -11.04 -70.02
CA SER A 253 -0.09 -11.89 -71.20
C SER A 253 -0.80 -11.20 -72.38
N PRO A 254 -0.34 -11.44 -73.61
CA PRO A 254 -1.25 -12.12 -74.53
C PRO A 254 -0.60 -13.21 -75.40
N GLU A 255 -1.52 -13.94 -76.01
CA GLU A 255 -1.48 -15.13 -76.87
C GLU A 255 -0.49 -15.20 -78.05
N LYS A 256 -0.05 -16.45 -78.28
CA LYS A 256 0.08 -17.21 -79.55
C LYS A 256 0.31 -16.44 -80.86
N GLU A 257 1.40 -16.80 -81.54
CA GLU A 257 1.41 -16.93 -83.01
C GLU A 257 2.23 -18.16 -83.44
N ARG A 258 1.83 -18.72 -84.58
CA ARG A 258 2.01 -20.07 -85.09
C ARG A 258 2.96 -20.06 -86.30
N GLU A 259 3.71 -21.16 -86.49
CA GLU A 259 4.34 -21.63 -87.74
C GLU A 259 5.42 -20.75 -88.44
N ARG A 260 6.67 -21.23 -88.40
CA ARG A 260 7.38 -21.82 -89.55
C ARG A 260 8.60 -22.60 -89.12
#